data_AF-A0A421K9J2-F1
#
_entry.id   AF-A0A421K9J2-F1
#
_cell.length_a   1.000
_cell.length_b   1.000
_cell.length_c   1.000
_cell.angle_alpha   90.00
_cell.angle_beta   90.00
_cell.angle_gamma   90.00
#
_symmetry.space_group_name_H-M   'P 1'
#
loop_
_entity.id
_entity.type
_entity.pdbx_description
1 polymer ?
#
loop_
_entity_poly.entity_id
_entity_poly.type
_entity_poly.pdbx_seq_one_letter_code
_entity_poly.pdbx_strand_id
1 'polypeptide(L)'
;QFVHALGGHRVQGNDEAKAKAIFEQALEIERLGCFALVLECIPHELSTQISKKLTIPAIGIGAGSGVDGQVLVAHDMLGLTDMRPKFLKHYLNGKELFKNALNNYCDEVKKGSFPQAGHSYY
;
A
#
# COMPACT_ATOMS: atom_id res chain seq x y z
N GLN A 1 -7.91 -4.19 11.61
CA GLN A 1 -9.23 -3.64 11.24
C GLN A 1 -9.66 -2.60 12.29
N PHE A 2 -9.35 -1.31 12.09
CA PHE A 2 -9.81 -0.20 12.93
C PHE A 2 -10.32 1.00 12.10
N VAL A 3 -10.55 0.83 10.80
CA VAL A 3 -10.96 1.92 9.87
C VAL A 3 -12.21 2.64 10.37
N HIS A 4 -13.16 1.91 10.96
CA HIS A 4 -14.38 2.49 11.56
C HIS A 4 -14.15 3.11 12.94
N ALA A 5 -13.23 2.56 13.75
CA ALA A 5 -12.92 3.07 15.09
C ALA A 5 -12.04 4.33 15.05
N LEU A 6 -11.18 4.47 14.04
CA LEU A 6 -10.27 5.60 13.85
C LEU A 6 -10.85 6.70 12.95
N GLY A 7 -12.03 6.49 12.36
CA GLY A 7 -12.67 7.46 11.48
C GLY A 7 -11.90 7.72 10.18
N GLY A 8 -11.38 6.64 9.56
CA GLY A 8 -10.60 6.67 8.31
C GLY A 8 -9.09 6.53 8.50
N HIS A 9 -8.32 6.75 7.43
CA HIS A 9 -6.85 6.74 7.43
C HIS A 9 -6.30 8.01 8.11
N ARG A 10 -6.37 8.07 9.44
CA ARG A 10 -5.83 9.17 10.24
C ARG A 10 -4.44 8.85 10.74
N VAL A 11 -3.56 9.85 10.69
CA VAL A 11 -2.22 9.78 11.26
C VAL A 11 -2.30 9.43 12.75
N GLN A 12 -1.57 8.41 13.18
CA GLN A 12 -1.46 7.98 14.58
C GLN A 12 -0.13 8.45 15.19
N GLY A 13 -0.07 8.65 16.51
CA GLY A 13 1.15 9.15 17.15
C GLY A 13 1.43 10.63 16.86
N ASN A 14 0.38 11.42 16.61
CA ASN A 14 0.46 12.85 16.35
C ASN A 14 0.57 13.71 17.62
N ASP A 15 0.50 13.09 18.80
CA ASP A 15 0.79 13.69 20.09
C ASP A 15 1.78 12.79 20.86
N GLU A 16 2.49 13.38 21.82
CA GLU A 16 3.57 12.73 22.54
C GLU A 16 3.12 11.48 23.29
N ALA A 17 1.92 11.51 23.90
CA ALA A 17 1.39 10.38 24.65
C ALA A 17 1.11 9.18 23.74
N LYS A 18 0.46 9.42 22.59
CA LYS A 18 0.23 8.36 21.58
C LYS A 18 1.53 7.89 20.96
N ALA A 19 2.47 8.79 20.66
CA ALA A 19 3.76 8.42 20.09
C ALA A 19 4.53 7.48 21.03
N LYS A 20 4.57 7.81 22.33
CA LYS A 20 5.17 6.97 23.36
C LYS A 20 4.47 5.62 23.47
N ALA A 21 3.13 5.60 23.47
CA ALA A 21 2.38 4.34 23.54
C ALA A 21 2.66 3.43 22.34
N ILE A 22 2.71 3.98 21.12
CA ILE A 22 3.03 3.22 19.90
C ILE A 22 4.46 2.69 19.96
N PHE A 23 5.41 3.50 20.42
CA PHE A 23 6.80 3.07 20.59
C PHE A 23 6.93 1.91 21.57
N GLU A 24 6.29 2.01 22.73
CA GLU A 24 6.29 0.94 23.75
C GLU A 24 5.61 -0.34 23.23
N GLN A 25 4.50 -0.21 22.51
CA GLN A 25 3.81 -1.34 21.87
C GLN A 25 4.69 -2.04 20.83
N ALA A 26 5.43 -1.29 20.02
CA ALA A 26 6.34 -1.87 19.02
C ALA A 26 7.41 -2.76 19.68
N LEU A 27 8.00 -2.30 20.79
CA LEU A 27 8.99 -3.08 21.55
C LEU A 27 8.37 -4.31 22.21
N GLU A 28 7.16 -4.19 22.74
CA GLU A 28 6.50 -5.30 23.41
C GLU A 28 6.12 -6.41 22.41
N ILE A 29 5.61 -6.02 21.25
CA ILE A 29 5.27 -6.98 20.18
C ILE A 29 6.52 -7.71 19.68
N GLU A 30 7.66 -7.04 19.56
CA GLU A 30 8.94 -7.70 19.27
C GLU A 30 9.32 -8.71 20.37
N ARG A 31 9.22 -8.35 21.65
CA ARG A 31 9.51 -9.26 22.77
C ARG A 31 8.62 -10.50 22.79
N LEU A 32 7.38 -10.36 22.31
CA LEU A 32 6.43 -11.47 22.16
C LEU A 32 6.78 -12.40 20.98
N GLY A 33 7.85 -12.11 20.22
CA GLY A 33 8.39 -12.98 19.19
C GLY A 33 7.88 -12.67 17.79
N CYS A 34 7.30 -11.49 17.54
CA CYS A 34 7.02 -11.05 16.17
C CYS A 34 8.32 -10.95 15.37
N PHE A 35 8.29 -11.38 14.12
CA PHE A 35 9.47 -11.40 13.25
C PHE A 35 9.59 -10.17 12.34
N ALA A 36 8.53 -9.36 12.25
CA ALA A 36 8.48 -8.09 11.51
C ALA A 36 7.30 -7.25 12.02
N LEU A 37 7.34 -5.93 11.77
CA LEU A 37 6.29 -4.99 12.16
C LEU A 37 5.90 -4.07 11.00
N VAL A 38 4.61 -3.89 10.76
CA VAL A 38 4.11 -2.89 9.80
C VAL A 38 3.72 -1.60 10.54
N LEU A 39 4.25 -0.46 10.10
CA LEU A 39 3.91 0.87 10.61
C LEU A 39 3.05 1.60 9.57
N GLU A 40 1.77 1.81 9.88
CA GLU A 40 0.80 2.46 9.00
C GLU A 40 0.42 3.85 9.50
N CYS A 41 0.51 4.86 8.62
CA CYS A 41 0.13 6.25 8.91
C CYS A 41 0.79 6.83 10.18
N ILE A 42 2.09 6.55 10.38
CA ILE A 42 2.89 7.02 11.51
C ILE A 42 3.78 8.21 11.08
N PRO A 43 3.93 9.27 11.88
CA PRO A 43 4.89 10.34 11.61
C PRO A 43 6.29 9.81 11.33
N HIS A 44 6.94 10.38 10.32
CA HIS A 44 8.24 9.92 9.84
C HIS A 44 9.30 9.83 10.94
N GLU A 45 9.32 10.79 11.86
CA GLU A 45 10.29 10.80 12.95
C GLU A 45 10.07 9.63 13.92
N LEU A 46 8.81 9.36 14.29
CA LEU A 46 8.46 8.26 15.18
C LEU A 46 8.75 6.89 14.55
N SER A 47 8.37 6.68 13.30
CA SER A 47 8.66 5.43 12.60
C SER A 47 10.17 5.19 12.45
N THR A 48 10.95 6.24 12.23
CA THR A 48 12.41 6.17 12.18
C THR A 48 13.00 5.78 13.53
N GLN A 49 12.49 6.34 14.63
CA GLN A 49 12.91 5.96 15.98
C GLN A 49 12.59 4.50 16.30
N ILE A 50 11.39 4.04 15.93
CA ILE A 50 10.97 2.64 16.11
C ILE A 50 11.88 1.71 15.30
N SER A 51 12.05 1.97 14.00
CA SER A 51 12.88 1.12 13.13
C SER A 51 14.33 0.99 13.61
N LYS A 52 14.91 2.08 14.13
CA LYS A 52 16.27 2.05 14.70
C LYS A 52 16.38 1.27 16.01
N LYS A 53 15.27 1.12 16.74
CA LYS A 53 15.26 0.49 18.06
C LYS A 53 14.97 -1.01 17.98
N LEU A 54 14.13 -1.41 17.03
CA LEU A 54 13.81 -2.81 16.78
C LEU A 54 15.01 -3.56 16.20
N THR A 55 15.10 -4.84 16.51
CA THR A 55 16.00 -5.81 15.87
C THR A 55 15.33 -6.50 14.68
N ILE A 56 13.99 -6.52 14.65
CA ILE A 56 13.19 -7.05 13.54
C ILE A 56 12.90 -5.98 12.47
N PRO A 57 12.65 -6.36 11.20
CA PRO A 57 12.33 -5.41 10.14
C PRO A 57 11.04 -4.61 10.41
N ALA A 58 11.12 -3.30 10.27
CA ALA A 58 9.97 -2.40 10.21
C ALA A 58 9.59 -2.08 8.75
N ILE A 59 8.33 -2.28 8.40
CA ILE A 59 7.79 -2.07 7.05
C ILE A 59 6.80 -0.91 7.08
N GLY A 60 7.04 0.14 6.31
CA GLY A 60 6.18 1.34 6.31
C GLY A 60 5.11 1.34 5.23
N ILE A 61 3.93 1.89 5.57
CA ILE A 61 2.94 2.38 4.61
C ILE A 61 2.42 3.74 5.10
N GLY A 62 2.84 4.80 4.42
CA GLY A 62 2.62 6.15 4.93
C GLY A 62 3.35 6.45 6.25
N ALA A 63 4.51 5.81 6.46
CA ALA A 63 5.38 6.01 7.62
C ALA A 63 6.72 6.69 7.27
N GLY A 64 6.86 7.25 6.07
CA GLY A 64 8.13 7.82 5.59
C GLY A 64 9.20 6.77 5.30
N SER A 65 10.40 7.22 4.93
CA SER A 65 11.49 6.37 4.41
C SER A 65 12.49 5.88 5.46
N GLY A 66 12.26 6.17 6.75
CA GLY A 66 13.19 5.82 7.84
C GLY A 66 13.00 4.41 8.40
N VAL A 67 12.35 3.55 7.62
CA VAL A 67 12.02 2.15 7.95
C VAL A 67 12.75 1.21 6.98
N ASP A 68 12.86 -0.07 7.33
CA ASP A 68 13.66 -1.06 6.59
C ASP A 68 13.03 -1.47 5.25
N GLY A 69 11.71 -1.36 5.13
CA GLY A 69 10.98 -1.70 3.91
C GLY A 69 9.71 -0.89 3.73
N GLN A 70 9.08 -1.02 2.56
CA GLN A 70 7.85 -0.32 2.22
C GLN A 70 6.81 -1.31 1.70
N VAL A 71 5.54 -1.04 1.99
CA VAL A 71 4.40 -1.76 1.43
C VAL A 71 3.38 -0.77 0.88
N LEU A 72 2.82 -1.10 -0.28
CA LEU A 72 1.68 -0.41 -0.88
C LEU A 72 0.68 -1.45 -1.38
N VAL A 73 -0.59 -1.07 -1.44
CA VAL A 73 -1.62 -1.89 -2.07
C VAL A 73 -1.41 -1.84 -3.59
N ALA A 74 -1.25 -3.01 -4.23
CA ALA A 74 -0.95 -3.12 -5.65
C ALA A 74 -1.97 -2.37 -6.54
N HIS A 75 -3.27 -2.54 -6.27
CA HIS A 75 -4.33 -1.87 -7.04
C HIS A 75 -4.26 -0.34 -6.95
N ASP A 76 -3.98 0.18 -5.75
CA ASP A 76 -3.82 1.60 -5.51
C ASP A 76 -2.59 2.13 -6.23
N MET A 77 -1.42 1.51 -6.05
CA MET A 77 -0.20 1.98 -6.71
C MET A 77 -0.25 1.85 -8.25
N LEU A 78 -1.02 0.89 -8.77
CA LEU A 78 -1.24 0.73 -10.22
C LEU A 78 -2.37 1.62 -10.76
N GLY A 79 -3.02 2.44 -9.93
CA GLY A 79 -4.09 3.34 -10.37
C GLY A 79 -5.34 2.62 -10.89
N LEU A 80 -5.66 1.47 -10.31
CA LEU A 80 -6.90 0.72 -10.58
C LEU A 80 -8.06 1.18 -9.69
N THR A 81 -7.75 1.89 -8.60
CA THR A 81 -8.73 2.51 -7.70
C THR A 81 -8.65 4.04 -7.84
N ASP A 82 -9.67 4.75 -7.33
CA ASP A 82 -9.67 6.22 -7.28
C ASP A 82 -9.05 6.75 -5.96
N MET A 83 -8.35 5.90 -5.20
CA MET A 83 -7.73 6.25 -3.92
C MET A 83 -6.61 7.28 -4.10
N ARG A 84 -6.59 8.32 -3.27
CA ARG A 84 -5.54 9.37 -3.30
C ARG A 84 -5.04 9.76 -1.90
N PRO A 85 -4.66 8.80 -1.03
CA PRO A 85 -4.05 9.17 0.23
C PRO A 85 -2.70 9.84 -0.02
N LYS A 86 -2.30 10.77 0.87
CA LYS A 86 -1.10 11.60 0.71
C LYS A 86 0.20 10.78 0.51
N PHE A 87 0.27 9.57 1.06
CA PHE A 87 1.44 8.71 0.97
C PHE A 87 1.52 7.86 -0.30
N LEU A 88 0.43 7.77 -1.07
CA LEU A 88 0.37 6.91 -2.24
C LEU A 88 0.98 7.62 -3.46
N LYS A 89 1.90 6.91 -4.12
CA LYS A 89 2.34 7.23 -5.47
C LYS A 89 1.67 6.28 -6.45
N HIS A 90 0.98 6.84 -7.46
CA HIS A 90 0.54 6.08 -8.62
C HIS A 90 1.72 5.88 -9.56
N TYR A 91 2.04 4.63 -9.88
CA TYR A 91 3.06 4.22 -10.83
C TYR A 91 2.49 3.93 -12.22
N LEU A 92 1.17 3.77 -12.33
CA LEU A 92 0.46 3.50 -13.58
C LEU A 92 -0.92 4.16 -13.55
N ASN A 93 -1.45 4.53 -14.73
CA ASN A 93 -2.87 4.81 -14.91
C ASN A 93 -3.60 3.53 -15.33
N GLY A 94 -3.71 2.57 -14.40
CA GLY A 94 -4.23 1.25 -14.69
C GLY A 94 -5.68 1.27 -15.17
N LYS A 95 -6.51 2.15 -14.62
CA LYS A 95 -7.92 2.31 -15.02
C LYS A 95 -8.05 2.64 -16.50
N GLU A 96 -7.25 3.57 -17.01
CA GLU A 96 -7.25 3.92 -18.43
C GLU A 96 -6.68 2.77 -19.29
N LEU A 97 -5.57 2.16 -18.86
CA LEU A 97 -4.94 1.06 -19.59
C LEU A 97 -5.90 -0.13 -19.76
N PHE A 98 -6.56 -0.55 -18.67
CA PHE A 98 -7.52 -1.65 -18.70
C PHE A 98 -8.75 -1.29 -19.53
N LYS A 99 -9.27 -0.07 -19.39
CA LYS A 99 -10.40 0.40 -20.21
C LYS A 99 -10.07 0.34 -21.70
N ASN A 100 -8.89 0.80 -22.09
CA ASN A 100 -8.45 0.78 -23.48
C ASN A 100 -8.27 -0.66 -23.99
N ALA A 101 -7.65 -1.54 -23.20
CA ALA A 101 -7.47 -2.95 -23.57
C ALA A 101 -8.81 -3.67 -23.78
N LEU A 102 -9.77 -3.45 -22.88
CA LEU A 102 -11.10 -4.05 -22.97
C LEU A 102 -11.90 -3.50 -24.16
N ASN A 103 -11.82 -2.20 -24.42
CA ASN A 103 -12.47 -1.59 -25.59
C ASN A 103 -11.88 -2.11 -26.90
N ASN A 104 -10.55 -2.20 -27.00
CA ASN A 104 -9.88 -2.74 -28.18
C ASN A 104 -10.29 -4.18 -28.44
N TYR A 105 -10.30 -5.03 -27.41
CA TYR A 105 -10.79 -6.40 -27.52
C TYR A 105 -12.24 -6.46 -27.99
N CYS A 106 -13.13 -5.67 -27.38
CA CYS A 106 -14.53 -5.60 -27.78
C CYS A 106 -14.70 -5.18 -29.25
N ASP A 107 -13.91 -4.20 -29.70
CA ASP A 107 -13.95 -3.70 -31.07
C ASP A 107 -13.43 -4.73 -32.07
N GLU A 108 -12.35 -5.44 -31.74
CA GLU A 108 -11.79 -6.48 -32.59
C GLU A 108 -12.73 -7.68 -32.74
N VAL A 109 -13.41 -8.08 -31.66
CA VAL A 109 -14.43 -9.13 -31.70
C VAL A 109 -15.62 -8.70 -32.56
N LYS A 110 -16.12 -7.46 -32.37
CA LYS A 110 -17.25 -6.94 -33.17
C LYS A 110 -16.94 -6.80 -34.65
N LYS A 111 -15.69 -6.47 -34.99
CA LYS A 111 -15.21 -6.36 -36.37
C LYS A 111 -14.82 -7.70 -36.99
N GLY A 112 -14.79 -8.77 -36.19
CA GLY A 112 -14.31 -10.09 -36.62
C GLY A 112 -12.80 -10.14 -36.91
N SER A 113 -12.02 -9.15 -36.45
CA SER A 113 -10.57 -9.16 -36.59
C SER A 113 -9.88 -9.98 -35.49
N PHE A 114 -10.59 -10.31 -34.41
CA PHE A 114 -10.20 -11.31 -33.43
C PHE A 114 -11.22 -12.47 -33.39
N PRO A 115 -10.79 -13.73 -33.32
CA PRO A 115 -9.39 -14.17 -33.38
C PRO A 115 -8.83 -14.09 -34.81
N GLN A 116 -7.55 -13.74 -34.91
CA GLN A 116 -6.78 -13.88 -36.15
C GLN A 116 -6.38 -15.35 -36.35
N ALA A 117 -5.98 -15.73 -37.57
CA ALA A 117 -5.57 -17.11 -37.88
C ALA A 117 -4.48 -17.67 -36.92
N GLY A 118 -3.53 -16.84 -36.47
CA GLY A 118 -2.51 -17.25 -35.50
C GLY A 118 -3.03 -17.52 -34.07
N HIS A 119 -4.27 -17.15 -33.78
CA HIS A 119 -4.96 -17.38 -32.51
C HIS A 119 -6.08 -18.42 -32.61
N SER A 120 -6.20 -19.12 -33.74
CA SER A 120 -7.20 -20.16 -33.99
C SER A 120 -6.51 -21.51 -34.23
N TYR A 121 -7.08 -22.57 -33.69
CA TYR A 121 -6.70 -23.94 -34.04
C TYR A 121 -7.59 -24.40 -35.19
N TYR A 122 -6.96 -24.98 -36.23
CA TYR A 122 -7.56 -25.54 -37.46
C TYR A 122 -8.61 -24.69 -38.19
#